data_AF-X1EPC2-F1
#
_entry.id   AF-X1EPC2-F1
#
_cell.length_a   1.000
_cell.length_b   1.000
_cell.length_c   1.000
_cell.angle_alpha   90.00
_cell.angle_beta   90.00
_cell.angle_gamma   90.00
#
_symmetry.space_group_name_H-M   'P 1'
#
loop_
_entity.id
_entity.type
_entity.pdbx_description
1 polymer ?
#
loop_
_entity_poly.entity_id
_entity_poly.type
_entity_poly.pdbx_seq_one_letter_code
_entity_poly.pdbx_strand_id
1 'polypeptide(L)' 'TFWEHFAALTKQGITLVISSHTMDDAAHCDRLAFMRDGKVIARGTPSELQQATGKPGATLEDAFLYFIHREDRSDS' A
#
# COMPACT_ATOMS: atom_id res chain seq x y z
N THR A 1 18.02 6.79 -10.28
CA THR A 1 17.03 7.55 -9.46
C THR A 1 17.04 7.03 -8.03
N PHE A 2 16.35 7.69 -7.10
CA PHE A 2 16.23 7.28 -5.69
C PHE A 2 15.66 5.84 -5.55
N TRP A 3 14.61 5.53 -6.30
CA TRP A 3 13.96 4.21 -6.30
C TRP A 3 14.83 3.09 -6.90
N GLU A 4 15.60 3.38 -7.94
CA GLU A 4 16.56 2.40 -8.49
C GLU A 4 17.61 1.99 -7.45
N HIS A 5 18.03 2.91 -6.58
CA HIS A 5 18.97 2.60 -5.51
C HIS A 5 18.36 1.65 -4.48
N PHE A 6 17.11 1.89 -4.07
CA PHE A 6 16.39 0.98 -3.17
C PHE A 6 16.13 -0.38 -3.81
N ALA A 7 15.75 -0.41 -5.08
CA ALA A 7 15.59 -1.66 -5.82
C ALA A 7 16.92 -2.45 -5.92
N ALA A 8 18.07 -1.77 -5.97
CA ALA A 8 19.36 -2.45 -5.94
C ALA A 8 19.67 -3.03 -4.55
N LEU A 9 19.31 -2.35 -3.46
CA LEU A 9 19.49 -2.85 -2.09
C LEU A 9 18.59 -4.04 -1.79
N THR A 10 17.32 -4.00 -2.22
CA THR A 10 16.39 -5.12 -2.02
C THR A 10 16.85 -6.36 -2.78
N LYS A 11 17.41 -6.20 -3.99
CA LYS A 11 18.06 -7.29 -4.75
C LYS A 11 19.26 -7.92 -4.04
N GLN A 12 19.90 -7.21 -3.10
CA GLN A 12 20.98 -7.74 -2.27
C GLN A 12 20.46 -8.45 -1.00
N GLY A 13 19.15 -8.63 -0.86
CA GLY A 13 18.52 -9.31 0.27
C GLY A 13 18.22 -8.40 1.47
N ILE A 14 18.36 -7.07 1.30
CA ILE A 14 18.05 -6.10 2.35
C ILE A 14 16.54 -5.87 2.40
N THR A 15 15.93 -6.00 3.58
CA THR A 15 14.52 -5.63 3.79
C THR A 15 14.42 -4.14 4.10
N LEU A 16 13.71 -3.39 3.26
CA LEU A 16 13.46 -1.96 3.43
C LEU A 16 12.01 -1.71 3.83
N VAL A 17 11.79 -0.87 4.83
CA VAL A 17 10.45 -0.42 5.26
C VAL A 17 10.38 1.08 5.04
N ILE A 18 9.42 1.51 4.22
CA ILE A 18 9.18 2.92 3.89
C ILE A 18 7.80 3.31 4.42
N SER A 19 7.72 4.41 5.16
CA SER A 19 6.47 5.05 5.54
C SER A 19 6.34 6.37 4.78
N SER A 20 5.36 6.47 3.88
CA SER A 20 5.00 7.72 3.21
C SER A 20 3.52 8.03 3.41
N HIS A 21 3.18 9.31 3.27
CA HIS A 21 1.80 9.79 3.20
C HIS A 21 1.33 10.02 1.76
N THR A 22 2.23 9.90 0.78
CA THR A 22 1.96 9.99 -0.65
C THR A 22 1.88 8.58 -1.25
N MET A 23 0.87 8.30 -2.07
CA MET A 23 0.71 6.96 -2.66
C MET A 23 1.61 6.74 -3.88
N ASP A 24 2.08 7.80 -4.53
CA ASP A 24 3.04 7.70 -5.64
C ASP A 24 4.33 6.97 -5.20
N ASP A 25 4.82 7.30 -4.01
CA ASP A 25 5.99 6.64 -3.42
C ASP A 25 5.68 5.19 -3.02
N ALA A 26 4.45 4.94 -2.55
CA ALA A 26 3.98 3.61 -2.19
C ALA A 26 3.88 2.68 -3.42
N ALA A 27 3.51 3.22 -4.59
CA ALA A 27 3.38 2.44 -5.82
C ALA A 27 4.69 1.77 -6.27
N HIS A 28 5.84 2.28 -5.84
CA HIS A 28 7.16 1.70 -6.13
C HIS A 28 7.54 0.50 -5.26
N CYS A 29 6.76 0.19 -4.21
CA CYS A 29 7.03 -0.92 -3.30
C CYS A 29 6.47 -2.24 -3.83
N ASP A 30 7.18 -3.34 -3.57
CA ASP A 30 6.71 -4.69 -3.91
C ASP A 30 5.44 -5.08 -3.13
N ARG A 31 5.33 -4.61 -1.89
CA ARG A 31 4.20 -4.85 -0.98
C ARG A 31 3.89 -3.61 -0.18
N LEU A 32 2.61 -3.41 0.07
CA LEU A 32 2.04 -2.31 0.82
C LEU A 32 1.21 -2.82 2.00
N ALA A 33 1.19 -2.01 3.05
CA ALA A 33 0.30 -2.19 4.18
C ALA A 33 -0.38 -0.84 4.47
N PHE A 34 -1.70 -0.81 4.43
CA PHE A 34 -2.48 0.34 4.89
C PHE A 34 -2.65 0.25 6.39
N MET A 35 -2.41 1.38 7.07
CA MET A 35 -2.50 1.48 8.52
C MET A 35 -3.42 2.62 8.93
N ARG A 36 -4.22 2.39 9.95
CA ARG A 36 -5.05 3.39 10.62
C ARG A 36 -5.10 3.10 12.12
N ASP A 37 -4.96 4.13 12.94
CA ASP A 37 -5.00 4.03 14.41
C ASP A 37 -4.08 2.94 14.99
N GLY A 38 -2.89 2.79 14.40
CA GLY A 38 -1.89 1.80 14.81
C GLY A 38 -2.18 0.36 14.38
N LYS A 39 -3.26 0.11 13.62
CA LYS A 39 -3.63 -1.21 13.12
C LYS A 39 -3.43 -1.31 11.61
N VAL A 40 -3.03 -2.48 11.13
CA VAL A 40 -2.98 -2.78 9.69
C VAL A 40 -4.38 -3.17 9.23
N ILE A 41 -4.96 -2.35 8.35
CA ILE A 41 -6.32 -2.54 7.82
C ILE A 41 -6.32 -3.31 6.48
N ALA A 42 -5.20 -3.29 5.76
CA ALA A 42 -5.02 -4.06 4.53
C ALA A 42 -3.53 -4.28 4.24
N ARG A 43 -3.20 -5.38 3.56
CA ARG A 43 -1.84 -5.67 3.10
C ARG A 43 -1.87 -6.48 1.81
N GLY A 44 -1.03 -6.12 0.85
CA GLY A 44 -0.95 -6.79 -0.45
C GLY A 44 0.03 -6.10 -1.39
N THR A 45 0.11 -6.54 -2.63
CA THR A 45 0.74 -5.77 -3.70
C THR A 45 -0.13 -4.55 -4.06
N PRO A 46 0.43 -3.50 -4.67
CA PRO A 46 -0.37 -2.37 -5.16
C PRO A 46 -1.57 -2.81 -6.01
N SER A 47 -1.36 -3.76 -6.92
CA SER A 47 -2.42 -4.28 -7.80
C SER A 47 -3.51 -5.04 -7.05
N GLU A 48 -3.14 -5.87 -6.06
CA GLU A 48 -4.12 -6.59 -5.23
C GLU A 48 -5.01 -5.62 -4.46
N LEU A 49 -4.43 -4.56 -3.89
CA LEU A 49 -5.17 -3.56 -3.13
C LEU A 49 -6.12 -2.76 -4.03
N GLN A 50 -5.69 -2.40 -5.24
CA GLN A 50 -6.54 -1.74 -6.25
C GLN A 50 -7.69 -2.64 -6.69
N GLN A 51 -7.42 -3.91 -6.97
CA GLN A 51 -8.44 -4.88 -7.38
C GLN A 51 -9.49 -5.12 -6.29
N ALA A 52 -9.12 -5.05 -5.01
CA ALA A 52 -10.05 -5.21 -3.89
C ALA A 52 -11.18 -4.15 -3.88
N THR A 53 -10.99 -3.01 -4.54
CA THR A 53 -12.04 -1.98 -4.68
C THR A 53 -13.19 -2.42 -5.61
N GLY A 54 -12.95 -3.41 -6.48
CA GLY A 54 -13.88 -3.83 -7.53
C GLY A 54 -14.08 -2.80 -8.66
N LYS A 55 -13.33 -1.69 -8.66
CA LYS A 55 -13.42 -0.65 -9.68
C LYS A 55 -12.30 -0.81 -10.72
N PRO A 56 -12.62 -0.85 -12.03
CA PRO A 56 -11.59 -0.84 -13.06
C PRO A 56 -10.82 0.48 -13.03
N GLY A 57 -9.49 0.41 -13.04
CA GLY A 57 -8.63 1.60 -13.03
C GLY A 57 -8.55 2.33 -11.68
N ALA A 58 -8.92 1.69 -10.58
CA ALA A 58 -8.80 2.28 -9.24
C ALA A 58 -7.36 2.67 -8.91
N THR A 59 -7.18 3.84 -8.31
CA THR A 59 -5.87 4.27 -7.80
C THR A 59 -5.56 3.64 -6.43
N LEU A 60 -4.33 3.84 -5.95
CA LEU A 60 -4.00 3.41 -4.58
C LEU A 60 -4.73 4.24 -3.53
N GLU A 61 -5.03 5.51 -3.81
CA GLU A 61 -5.91 6.34 -2.98
C GLU A 61 -7.31 5.76 -2.90
N ASP A 62 -7.89 5.32 -4.03
CA ASP A 62 -9.20 4.66 -4.05
C ASP A 62 -9.19 3.39 -3.18
N ALA A 63 -8.11 2.59 -3.29
CA ALA A 63 -7.92 1.41 -2.46
C ALA A 63 -7.83 1.77 -0.97
N PHE A 64 -7.03 2.77 -0.62
CA PHE A 64 -6.88 3.23 0.75
C PHE A 64 -8.22 3.68 1.36
N LEU A 65 -8.98 4.51 0.64
CA LEU A 65 -10.31 4.95 1.06
C LEU A 65 -11.26 3.76 1.20
N TYR A 66 -11.25 2.81 0.26
CA TYR A 66 -12.09 1.61 0.33
C TYR A 66 -11.85 0.82 1.62
N PHE A 67 -10.58 0.55 1.97
CA PHE A 67 -10.25 -0.21 3.18
C PHE A 67 -10.56 0.56 4.47
N ILE A 68 -10.38 1.88 4.47
CA ILE A 68 -10.77 2.74 5.59
C ILE A 68 -12.28 2.63 5.89
N HIS A 69 -13.13 2.81 4.88
CA HIS A 69 -14.58 2.74 5.07
C HIS A 69 -15.07 1.32 5.40
N ARG A 70 -14.31 0.29 5.02
CA ARG A 70 -14.62 -1.09 5.35
C ARG A 70 -14.29 -1.41 6.80
N GLU A 71 -13.18 -0.90 7.34
CA GLU A 71 -12.81 -1.10 8.75
C GLU A 71 -13.75 -0.33 9.70
N ASP A 72 -14.18 0.88 9.33
CA ASP A 72 -15.16 1.64 10.13
C ASP A 72 -16.50 0.89 10.32
N ARG A 73 -16.78 -0.13 9.48
CA ARG A 73 -17.98 -0.98 9.57
C ARG A 73 -17.77 -2.28 10.35
N SER A 74 -16.53 -2.69 10.64
CA SER A 74 -16.22 -3.92 11.39
C SER A 74 -16.19 -3.70 12.90
N ASP A 75 -16.07 -2.45 13.35
CA ASP A 75 -16.06 -2.04 14.77
C ASP A 75 -17.47 -1.66 15.29
N SER A 76 -18.54 -2.09 14.61
CA SER A 76 -19.97 -1.84 14.96
C SER A 76 -20.78 -3.12 15.07
#